data_AF-A0A1G8DIA4-F1
#
_entry.id   AF-A0A1G8DIA4-F1
#
_cell.length_a   1.000
_cell.length_b   1.000
_cell.length_c   1.000
_cell.angle_alpha   90.00
_cell.angle_beta   90.00
_cell.angle_gamma   90.00
#
_symmetry.space_group_name_H-M   'P 1'
#
loop_
_entity.id
_entity.type
_entity.pdbx_description
1 polymer ?
#
loop_
_entity_poly.entity_id
_entity_poly.type
_entity_poly.pdbx_seq_one_letter_code
_entity_poly.pdbx_strand_id
1 'polypeptide(L)'
;MEMDEHHKDDFYTIRSLYFDDYYDSLYNENLAGTDNRYKYRIRYYGDNKDYINLEKKYKLRGMTKKVSELVDASYVQNCFEAVPESASGQLTTELWAASIKTGMKPKCIVEYDRCAFVEPVGNVRITFDKNIRGSLDVERFLDSKTECTIPVLPAGQHILEVKYDEFLPRHILQLVDINNLQRQSFSKYATIREVLG
;
A
#
# COMPACT_ATOMS: atom_id res chain seq x y z
N MET A 1 20.49 -13.08 4.34
CA MET A 1 19.36 -12.13 4.36
C MET A 1 19.83 -10.77 4.86
N GLU A 2 19.74 -9.78 3.99
CA GLU A 2 20.05 -8.37 4.27
C GLU A 2 18.74 -7.59 4.44
N MET A 3 18.77 -6.46 5.16
CA MET A 3 17.60 -5.57 5.27
C MET A 3 17.41 -4.76 3.97
N ASP A 4 16.17 -4.35 3.68
CA ASP A 4 15.91 -3.50 2.51
C ASP A 4 16.34 -2.03 2.71
N GLU A 5 16.46 -1.31 1.60
CA GLU A 5 17.00 0.06 1.51
C GLU A 5 16.27 1.14 2.33
N HIS A 6 15.11 0.82 2.93
CA HIS A 6 14.31 1.78 3.71
C HIS A 6 14.57 1.71 5.22
N HIS A 7 15.38 0.75 5.70
CA HIS A 7 15.69 0.65 7.13
C HIS A 7 16.61 1.78 7.57
N LYS A 8 16.14 2.56 8.55
CA LYS A 8 16.98 3.38 9.43
C LYS A 8 17.11 2.76 10.83
N ASP A 9 16.08 2.01 11.25
CA ASP A 9 15.95 1.24 12.48
C ASP A 9 15.36 -0.16 12.16
N ASP A 10 15.09 -1.00 13.17
CA ASP A 10 14.52 -2.36 13.02
C ASP A 10 13.20 -2.40 12.23
N PHE A 11 12.40 -1.33 12.33
CA PHE A 11 11.15 -1.15 11.60
C PHE A 11 11.07 0.26 11.05
N TYR A 12 10.36 0.42 9.94
CA TYR A 12 10.00 1.73 9.39
C TYR A 12 8.49 1.82 9.13
N THR A 13 7.93 3.00 9.39
CA THR A 13 6.51 3.26 9.14
C THR A 13 6.28 3.48 7.65
N ILE A 14 5.25 2.84 7.11
CA ILE A 14 4.74 3.13 5.77
C ILE A 14 3.36 3.75 5.93
N ARG A 15 3.15 4.92 5.32
CA ARG A 15 1.83 5.54 5.23
C ARG A 15 1.42 5.64 3.76
N SER A 16 0.21 5.19 3.45
CA SER A 16 -0.31 5.15 2.08
C SER A 16 -1.74 5.67 2.01
N LEU A 17 -1.97 6.66 1.14
CA LEU A 17 -3.30 7.17 0.78
C LEU A 17 -3.83 6.36 -0.40
N TYR A 18 -4.92 5.64 -0.22
CA TYR A 18 -5.55 4.85 -1.28
C TYR A 18 -6.69 5.63 -1.94
N PHE A 19 -6.84 5.41 -3.24
CA PHE A 19 -7.89 6.04 -4.05
C PHE A 19 -8.88 4.97 -4.52
N ASP A 20 -10.12 5.40 -4.70
CA ASP A 20 -11.19 4.62 -5.35
C ASP A 20 -12.17 5.56 -6.05
N ASP A 21 -12.99 5.00 -6.93
CA ASP A 21 -13.99 5.75 -7.66
C ASP A 21 -15.29 5.97 -6.84
N TYR A 22 -16.27 6.62 -7.46
CA TYR A 22 -17.57 6.89 -6.82
C TYR A 22 -18.31 5.60 -6.41
N TYR A 23 -18.10 4.50 -7.13
CA TYR A 23 -18.78 3.22 -6.94
C TYR A 23 -17.98 2.22 -6.10
N ASP A 24 -16.83 2.65 -5.55
CA ASP A 24 -15.89 1.78 -4.84
C ASP A 24 -15.51 0.54 -5.67
N SER A 25 -15.35 0.72 -6.99
CA SER A 25 -15.09 -0.38 -7.92
C SER A 25 -13.82 -1.14 -7.54
N LEU A 26 -12.75 -0.45 -7.12
CA LEU A 26 -11.48 -1.11 -6.79
C LEU A 26 -11.56 -1.92 -5.49
N TYR A 27 -12.38 -1.47 -4.54
CA TYR A 27 -12.73 -2.23 -3.35
C TYR A 27 -13.54 -3.48 -3.71
N ASN A 28 -14.60 -3.34 -4.50
CA ASN A 28 -15.47 -4.44 -4.91
C ASN A 28 -14.71 -5.50 -5.75
N GLU A 29 -13.88 -5.06 -6.71
CA GLU A 29 -12.95 -5.94 -7.45
C GLU A 29 -11.92 -6.61 -6.52
N ASN A 30 -11.59 -5.98 -5.39
CA ASN A 30 -10.71 -6.59 -4.42
C ASN A 30 -11.35 -7.81 -3.77
N LEU A 31 -12.59 -7.63 -3.26
CA LEU A 31 -13.39 -8.66 -2.62
C LEU A 31 -13.76 -9.79 -3.57
N ALA A 32 -14.13 -9.44 -4.82
CA ALA A 32 -14.46 -10.42 -5.85
C ALA A 32 -13.26 -11.23 -6.36
N GLY A 33 -12.03 -10.87 -5.96
CA GLY A 33 -10.82 -11.56 -6.42
C GLY A 33 -10.51 -11.33 -7.90
N THR A 34 -11.07 -10.29 -8.52
CA THR A 34 -10.93 -9.99 -9.94
C THR A 34 -9.45 -9.89 -10.34
N ASP A 35 -9.08 -10.53 -11.44
CA ASP A 35 -7.69 -10.59 -11.88
C ASP A 35 -7.24 -9.34 -12.64
N ASN A 36 -8.13 -8.75 -13.46
CA ASN A 36 -7.89 -7.49 -14.15
C ASN A 36 -8.32 -6.32 -13.26
N ARG A 37 -7.39 -5.79 -12.48
CA ARG A 37 -7.66 -4.70 -11.53
C ARG A 37 -6.43 -3.84 -11.33
N TYR A 38 -6.63 -2.60 -10.89
CA TYR A 38 -5.54 -1.71 -10.52
C TYR A 38 -5.79 -1.05 -9.16
N LYS A 39 -4.76 -0.43 -8.60
CA LYS A 39 -4.84 0.39 -7.39
C LYS A 39 -3.94 1.59 -7.54
N TYR A 40 -4.47 2.77 -7.24
CA TYR A 40 -3.67 3.97 -7.02
C TYR A 40 -3.40 4.14 -5.53
N ARG A 41 -2.19 4.59 -5.21
CA ARG A 41 -1.87 5.06 -3.88
C ARG A 41 -0.78 6.11 -3.92
N ILE A 42 -0.86 7.08 -3.01
CA ILE A 42 0.26 7.96 -2.68
C ILE A 42 0.92 7.41 -1.43
N ARG A 43 2.25 7.31 -1.39
CA ARG A 43 2.99 6.67 -0.30
C ARG A 43 4.25 7.45 0.07
N TYR A 44 4.54 7.49 1.37
CA TYR A 44 5.84 7.90 1.90
C TYR A 44 6.28 6.98 3.06
N TYR A 45 7.53 7.14 3.48
CA TYR A 45 8.20 6.30 4.47
C TYR A 45 8.69 7.13 5.67
N GLY A 46 8.43 6.64 6.88
CA GLY A 46 8.70 7.36 8.13
C GLY A 46 8.05 8.74 8.11
N ASP A 47 8.82 9.76 8.51
CA ASP A 47 8.43 11.17 8.41
C ASP A 47 9.03 11.88 7.19
N ASN A 48 9.62 11.15 6.24
CA ASN A 48 10.23 11.74 5.05
C ASN A 48 9.16 12.12 4.01
N LYS A 49 8.64 13.35 4.13
CA LYS A 49 7.66 13.95 3.21
C LYS A 49 8.30 14.60 1.98
N ASP A 50 9.63 14.59 1.88
CA ASP A 50 10.36 15.05 0.69
C ASP A 50 10.38 13.97 -0.41
N TYR A 51 10.03 12.73 -0.06
CA TYR A 51 10.02 11.59 -0.97
C TYR A 51 8.66 10.90 -0.97
N ILE A 52 7.69 11.52 -1.64
CA ILE A 52 6.33 11.01 -1.80
C ILE A 52 6.20 10.40 -3.20
N ASN A 53 5.72 9.15 -3.27
CA ASN A 53 5.50 8.45 -4.53
C ASN A 53 4.01 8.26 -4.77
N LEU A 54 3.51 8.77 -5.89
CA LEU A 54 2.29 8.27 -6.51
C LEU A 54 2.61 6.94 -7.19
N GLU A 55 1.89 5.89 -6.83
CA GLU A 55 2.09 4.54 -7.36
C GLU A 55 0.78 4.01 -7.96
N LYS A 56 0.88 3.40 -9.13
CA LYS A 56 -0.17 2.54 -9.69
C LYS A 56 0.33 1.11 -9.79
N LYS A 57 -0.38 0.20 -9.12
CA LYS A 57 -0.17 -1.23 -9.25
C LYS A 57 -1.32 -1.82 -10.03
N TYR A 58 -1.03 -2.51 -11.13
CA TYR A 58 -2.04 -3.24 -11.89
C TYR A 58 -1.74 -4.74 -11.92
N LYS A 59 -2.80 -5.53 -11.94
CA LYS A 59 -2.77 -6.98 -12.12
C LYS A 59 -3.55 -7.31 -13.39
N LEU A 60 -2.97 -8.15 -14.25
CA LEU A 60 -3.59 -8.59 -15.49
C LEU A 60 -3.07 -9.98 -15.86
N ARG A 61 -3.95 -10.97 -15.94
CA ARG A 61 -3.65 -12.36 -16.30
C ARG A 61 -2.51 -12.95 -15.45
N GLY A 62 -2.59 -12.75 -14.14
CA GLY A 62 -1.54 -13.15 -13.19
C GLY A 62 -0.27 -12.28 -13.20
N MET A 63 -0.06 -11.44 -14.21
CA MET A 63 1.07 -10.51 -14.25
C MET A 63 0.79 -9.28 -13.39
N THR A 64 1.84 -8.75 -12.76
CA THR A 64 1.77 -7.51 -12.00
C THR A 64 2.77 -6.51 -12.58
N LYS A 65 2.35 -5.26 -12.78
CA LYS A 65 3.28 -4.15 -12.99
C LYS A 65 3.00 -3.06 -11.99
N LYS A 66 4.07 -2.35 -11.64
CA LYS A 66 4.04 -1.12 -10.86
C LYS A 66 4.60 0.01 -11.71
N VAL A 67 3.91 1.14 -11.72
CA VAL A 67 4.41 2.43 -12.22
C VAL A 67 4.42 3.39 -11.03
N SER A 68 5.45 4.21 -10.92
CA SER A 68 5.58 5.20 -9.84
C SER A 68 6.09 6.52 -10.37
N GLU A 69 5.64 7.60 -9.76
CA GLU A 69 6.02 8.97 -10.07
C GLU A 69 6.21 9.74 -8.75
N LEU A 70 7.28 10.53 -8.66
CA LEU A 70 7.50 11.40 -7.50
C LEU A 70 6.53 12.58 -7.57
N VAL A 71 5.94 12.91 -6.43
CA VAL A 71 5.02 14.03 -6.26
C VAL A 71 5.41 14.80 -5.01
N ASP A 72 4.99 16.06 -4.94
CA ASP A 72 5.20 16.90 -3.77
C ASP A 72 3.96 16.98 -2.88
N ALA A 73 4.11 17.61 -1.71
CA ALA A 73 3.01 17.80 -0.77
C ALA A 73 1.87 18.64 -1.37
N SER A 74 2.14 19.59 -2.28
CA SER A 74 1.10 20.37 -2.94
C SER A 74 0.21 19.52 -3.83
N TYR A 75 0.77 18.57 -4.59
CA TYR A 75 -0.02 17.63 -5.37
C TYR A 75 -0.95 16.78 -4.49
N VAL A 76 -0.45 16.34 -3.33
CA VAL A 76 -1.27 15.61 -2.36
C VAL A 76 -2.43 16.46 -1.85
N GLN A 77 -2.17 17.73 -1.51
CA GLN A 77 -3.23 18.64 -1.06
C GLN A 77 -4.28 18.88 -2.15
N ASN A 78 -3.83 19.03 -3.40
CA ASN A 78 -4.72 19.22 -4.54
C ASN A 78 -5.64 18.01 -4.79
N CYS A 79 -5.23 16.79 -4.40
CA CYS A 79 -6.08 15.60 -4.50
C CYS A 79 -7.31 15.64 -3.58
N PHE A 80 -7.37 16.54 -2.59
CA PHE A 80 -8.52 16.71 -1.70
C PHE A 80 -9.51 17.77 -2.19
N GLU A 81 -9.12 18.56 -3.19
CA GLU A 81 -9.98 19.59 -3.75
C GLU A 81 -11.15 18.97 -4.53
N ALA A 82 -12.28 19.68 -4.56
CA ALA A 82 -13.45 19.26 -5.33
C ALA A 82 -13.15 19.16 -6.83
N VAL A 83 -12.23 19.99 -7.33
CA VAL A 83 -11.76 20.00 -8.71
C VAL A 83 -10.24 20.08 -8.68
N PRO A 84 -9.53 18.94 -8.75
CA PRO A 84 -8.07 18.94 -8.79
C PRO A 84 -7.54 19.71 -10.01
N GLU A 85 -6.44 20.43 -9.81
CA GLU A 85 -5.74 21.15 -10.87
C GLU A 85 -5.11 20.17 -11.86
N SER A 86 -4.89 20.63 -13.09
CA SER A 86 -4.24 19.82 -14.11
C SER A 86 -2.82 19.44 -13.69
N ALA A 87 -2.47 18.17 -13.86
CA ALA A 87 -1.13 17.67 -13.60
C ALA A 87 -0.26 17.65 -14.87
N SER A 88 1.06 17.60 -14.67
CA SER A 88 2.05 17.65 -15.77
C SER A 88 2.81 16.33 -16.00
N GLY A 89 2.84 15.44 -15.00
CA GLY A 89 3.49 14.13 -15.13
C GLY A 89 2.56 13.05 -15.66
N GLN A 90 3.12 11.91 -16.05
CA GLN A 90 2.35 10.86 -16.74
C GLN A 90 1.29 10.25 -15.83
N LEU A 91 1.69 9.81 -14.65
CA LEU A 91 0.82 9.12 -13.70
C LEU A 91 -0.10 10.11 -12.98
N THR A 92 0.38 11.32 -12.72
CA THR A 92 -0.42 12.39 -12.13
C THR A 92 -1.51 12.86 -13.10
N THR A 93 -1.22 13.00 -14.40
CA THR A 93 -2.22 13.28 -15.45
C THR A 93 -3.23 12.14 -15.58
N GLU A 94 -2.77 10.89 -15.50
CA GLU A 94 -3.65 9.72 -15.56
C GLU A 94 -4.64 9.69 -14.38
N LEU A 95 -4.15 9.96 -13.16
CA LEU A 95 -5.00 10.03 -11.98
C LEU A 95 -5.97 11.23 -12.03
N TRP A 96 -5.51 12.39 -12.52
CA TRP A 96 -6.38 13.55 -12.77
C TRP A 96 -7.49 13.22 -13.79
N ALA A 97 -7.16 12.57 -14.90
CA ALA A 97 -8.16 12.14 -15.88
C ALA A 97 -9.16 11.13 -15.27
N ALA A 98 -8.69 10.24 -14.38
CA ALA A 98 -9.55 9.32 -13.64
C ALA A 98 -10.46 10.04 -12.62
N SER A 99 -9.99 11.11 -11.97
CA SER A 99 -10.80 11.89 -11.03
C SER A 99 -11.98 12.53 -11.76
N ILE A 100 -11.74 13.10 -12.94
CA ILE A 100 -12.79 13.69 -13.78
C ILE A 100 -13.74 12.63 -14.35
N LYS A 101 -13.21 11.50 -14.84
CA LYS A 101 -14.00 10.49 -15.56
C LYS A 101 -14.85 9.61 -14.65
N THR A 102 -14.28 9.16 -13.52
CA THR A 102 -14.92 8.16 -12.63
C THR A 102 -15.14 8.67 -11.22
N GLY A 103 -14.73 9.90 -10.91
CA GLY A 103 -14.74 10.40 -9.53
C GLY A 103 -13.68 9.73 -8.66
N MET A 104 -12.57 9.28 -9.26
CA MET A 104 -11.43 8.71 -8.52
C MET A 104 -10.91 9.73 -7.51
N LYS A 105 -10.97 9.38 -6.22
CA LYS A 105 -10.58 10.27 -5.13
C LYS A 105 -9.97 9.51 -3.96
N PRO A 106 -9.25 10.19 -3.05
CA PRO A 106 -8.79 9.58 -1.81
C PRO A 106 -9.93 8.96 -1.00
N LYS A 107 -9.73 7.75 -0.45
CA LYS A 107 -10.74 7.03 0.35
C LYS A 107 -10.28 6.68 1.75
N CYS A 108 -9.04 6.25 1.92
CA CYS A 108 -8.53 5.93 3.24
C CYS A 108 -7.01 6.02 3.31
N ILE A 109 -6.52 6.23 4.51
CA ILE A 109 -5.12 6.11 4.88
C ILE A 109 -4.89 4.71 5.43
N VAL A 110 -3.82 4.08 4.98
CA VAL A 110 -3.31 2.81 5.52
C VAL A 110 -1.92 3.07 6.07
N GLU A 111 -1.71 2.74 7.33
CA GLU A 111 -0.43 2.86 8.01
C GLU A 111 -0.05 1.54 8.68
N TYR A 112 1.24 1.21 8.67
CA TYR A 112 1.78 0.01 9.31
C TYR A 112 3.29 0.11 9.45
N ASP A 113 3.85 -0.70 10.34
CA ASP A 113 5.28 -0.76 10.60
C ASP A 113 5.85 -1.99 9.90
N ARG A 114 6.87 -1.79 9.07
CA ARG A 114 7.47 -2.86 8.25
C ARG A 114 8.89 -3.15 8.67
N CYS A 115 9.19 -4.44 8.77
CA CYS A 115 10.55 -4.97 8.68
C CYS A 115 10.64 -5.82 7.41
N ALA A 116 11.69 -5.66 6.63
CA ALA A 116 11.83 -6.32 5.33
C ALA A 116 13.25 -6.84 5.09
N PHE A 117 13.32 -8.07 4.60
CA PHE A 117 14.56 -8.76 4.26
C PHE A 117 14.58 -9.13 2.79
N VAL A 118 15.77 -9.09 2.20
CA VAL A 118 16.03 -9.51 0.83
C VAL A 118 17.09 -10.62 0.85
N GLU A 119 16.88 -11.62 0.00
CA GLU A 119 17.84 -12.69 -0.27
C GLU A 119 18.02 -12.77 -1.79
N PRO A 120 19.21 -12.43 -2.31
CA PRO A 120 19.48 -12.48 -3.75
C PRO A 120 19.21 -13.86 -4.36
N VAL A 121 19.48 -14.93 -3.61
CA VAL A 121 19.24 -16.31 -4.06
C VAL A 121 17.74 -16.58 -4.16
N GLY A 122 17.23 -16.71 -5.39
CA GLY A 122 15.80 -16.90 -5.68
C GLY A 122 15.00 -15.59 -5.72
N ASN A 123 15.68 -14.43 -5.65
CA ASN A 123 15.08 -13.10 -5.61
C ASN A 123 13.99 -13.01 -4.53
N VAL A 124 14.30 -13.48 -3.32
CA VAL A 124 13.33 -13.60 -2.24
C VAL A 124 13.25 -12.28 -1.49
N ARG A 125 12.01 -11.81 -1.26
CA ARG A 125 11.72 -10.71 -0.35
C ARG A 125 10.74 -11.18 0.73
N ILE A 126 11.15 -11.02 1.97
CA ILE A 126 10.34 -11.34 3.14
C ILE A 126 9.96 -10.03 3.82
N THR A 127 8.68 -9.83 4.13
CA THR A 127 8.24 -8.65 4.89
C THR A 127 7.35 -9.05 6.05
N PHE A 128 7.56 -8.40 7.19
CA PHE A 128 6.72 -8.45 8.37
C PHE A 128 6.04 -7.10 8.53
N ASP A 129 4.71 -7.09 8.38
CA ASP A 129 3.91 -5.89 8.61
C ASP A 129 3.17 -6.03 9.95
N LYS A 130 3.40 -5.07 10.84
CA LYS A 130 2.82 -4.99 12.18
C LYS A 130 2.00 -3.71 12.34
N ASN A 131 1.18 -3.68 13.39
CA ASN A 131 0.40 -2.49 13.79
C ASN A 131 -0.38 -1.88 12.62
N ILE A 132 -1.03 -2.73 11.82
CA ILE A 132 -1.82 -2.28 10.66
C ILE A 132 -3.01 -1.48 11.17
N ARG A 133 -3.05 -0.23 10.75
CA ARG A 133 -4.01 0.77 11.19
C ARG A 133 -4.43 1.65 10.02
N GLY A 134 -5.57 2.30 10.13
CA GLY A 134 -6.07 3.16 9.06
C GLY A 134 -6.95 4.30 9.55
N SER A 135 -7.28 5.19 8.62
CA SER A 135 -8.13 6.36 8.89
C SER A 135 -8.96 6.69 7.66
N LEU A 136 -10.17 7.19 7.87
CA LEU A 136 -11.00 7.80 6.82
C LEU A 136 -10.80 9.31 6.72
N ASP A 137 -10.10 9.92 7.68
CA ASP A 137 -9.73 11.34 7.62
C ASP A 137 -8.54 11.52 6.66
N VAL A 138 -8.84 11.47 5.36
CA VAL A 138 -7.86 11.48 4.28
C VAL A 138 -7.04 12.76 4.21
N GLU A 139 -7.62 13.89 4.62
CA GLU A 139 -6.94 15.21 4.62
C GLU A 139 -5.76 15.22 5.60
N ARG A 140 -5.80 14.39 6.65
CA ARG A 140 -4.68 14.18 7.58
C ARG A 140 -3.60 13.24 7.07
N PHE A 141 -3.55 12.94 5.77
CA PHE A 141 -2.53 12.05 5.22
C PHE A 141 -1.10 12.54 5.47
N LEU A 142 -0.86 13.85 5.37
CA LEU A 142 0.44 14.46 5.65
C LEU A 142 0.67 14.79 7.14
N ASP A 143 -0.36 14.64 7.99
CA ASP A 143 -0.23 14.76 9.45
C ASP A 143 0.03 13.38 10.06
N SER A 144 1.31 13.07 10.29
CA SER A 144 1.76 11.79 10.85
C SER A 144 1.52 11.65 12.36
N LYS A 145 0.91 12.66 13.03
CA LYS A 145 0.58 12.55 14.46
C LYS A 145 -0.45 11.44 14.69
N THR A 146 -0.12 10.54 15.61
CA THR A 146 -0.65 9.15 15.72
C THR A 146 -2.11 9.05 16.17
N GLU A 147 -2.78 10.17 16.46
CA GLU A 147 -4.09 10.21 17.13
C GLU A 147 -5.29 9.86 16.22
N CYS A 148 -5.09 9.76 14.91
CA CYS A 148 -6.19 9.63 13.95
C CYS A 148 -6.29 8.27 13.26
N THR A 149 -5.55 7.26 13.70
CA THR A 149 -5.57 5.92 13.09
C THR A 149 -6.15 4.85 14.02
N ILE A 150 -6.92 3.94 13.45
CA ILE A 150 -7.59 2.84 14.14
C ILE A 150 -6.92 1.51 13.74
N PRO A 151 -6.40 0.72 14.70
CA PRO A 151 -5.89 -0.62 14.42
C PRO A 151 -7.00 -1.54 13.89
N VAL A 152 -6.70 -2.34 12.86
CA VAL A 152 -7.68 -3.24 12.23
C VAL A 152 -7.39 -4.73 12.43
N LEU A 153 -6.24 -5.05 13.00
CA LEU A 153 -5.90 -6.42 13.38
C LEU A 153 -5.90 -6.55 14.90
N PRO A 154 -6.30 -7.71 15.44
CA PRO A 154 -6.11 -8.04 16.85
C PRO A 154 -4.65 -7.88 17.28
N ALA A 155 -4.45 -7.49 18.55
CA ALA A 155 -3.12 -7.36 19.12
C ALA A 155 -2.33 -8.68 18.99
N GLY A 156 -1.08 -8.58 18.56
CA GLY A 156 -0.21 -9.74 18.32
C GLY A 156 -0.38 -10.42 16.96
N GLN A 157 -1.36 -10.03 16.14
CA GLN A 157 -1.44 -10.51 14.76
C GLN A 157 -0.59 -9.66 13.82
N HIS A 158 0.19 -10.34 12.97
CA HIS A 158 1.12 -9.74 12.03
C HIS A 158 0.99 -10.42 10.67
N ILE A 159 1.33 -9.69 9.61
CA ILE A 159 1.32 -10.23 8.25
C ILE A 159 2.75 -10.55 7.83
N LEU A 160 3.00 -11.83 7.58
CA LEU A 160 4.20 -12.30 6.88
C LEU A 160 3.88 -12.42 5.38
N GLU A 161 4.64 -11.72 4.55
CA GLU A 161 4.61 -11.89 3.10
C GLU A 161 5.97 -12.38 2.62
N VAL A 162 5.98 -13.50 1.87
CA VAL A 162 7.18 -14.06 1.24
C VAL A 162 6.96 -14.03 -0.26
N LYS A 163 7.81 -13.30 -0.98
CA LYS A 163 7.82 -13.18 -2.44
C LYS A 163 9.11 -13.78 -2.98
N TYR A 164 9.05 -14.50 -4.08
CA TYR A 164 10.20 -15.10 -4.76
C TYR A 164 9.82 -15.37 -6.22
N ASP A 165 10.83 -15.55 -7.07
CA ASP A 165 10.60 -15.81 -8.50
C ASP A 165 10.39 -17.31 -8.76
N GLU A 166 11.47 -18.06 -8.96
CA GLU A 166 11.40 -19.46 -9.37
C GLU A 166 11.41 -20.44 -8.20
N PHE A 167 12.13 -20.11 -7.12
CA PHE A 167 12.27 -21.01 -5.98
C PHE A 167 12.47 -20.26 -4.66
N LEU A 168 12.09 -20.92 -3.57
CA LEU A 168 12.36 -20.49 -2.20
C LEU A 168 13.48 -21.35 -1.62
N PRO A 169 14.63 -20.77 -1.20
CA PRO A 169 15.71 -21.52 -0.57
C PRO A 169 15.22 -22.36 0.62
N ARG A 170 15.72 -23.59 0.73
CA ARG A 170 15.25 -24.58 1.72
C ARG A 170 15.30 -24.06 3.16
N HIS A 171 16.34 -23.31 3.51
CA HIS A 171 16.46 -22.73 4.85
C HIS A 171 15.35 -21.71 5.16
N ILE A 172 14.89 -20.94 4.16
CA ILE A 172 13.75 -20.02 4.31
C ILE A 172 12.45 -20.81 4.38
N LEU A 173 12.28 -21.83 3.52
CA LEU A 173 11.11 -22.68 3.54
C LEU A 173 10.91 -23.32 4.93
N GLN A 174 11.98 -23.83 5.54
CA GLN A 174 11.94 -24.41 6.89
C GLN A 174 11.54 -23.41 7.98
N LEU A 175 11.89 -22.13 7.82
CA LEU A 175 11.49 -21.06 8.75
C LEU A 175 10.05 -20.61 8.56
N VAL A 176 9.53 -20.71 7.33
CA VAL A 176 8.15 -20.32 7.01
C VAL A 176 7.18 -21.48 7.30
N ASP A 177 7.62 -22.73 7.24
CA ASP A 177 6.76 -23.91 7.47
C ASP A 177 6.51 -24.22 8.96
N ILE A 178 6.67 -23.23 9.83
CA ILE A 178 6.35 -23.38 11.26
C ILE A 178 4.83 -23.39 11.41
N ASN A 179 4.29 -24.44 12.05
CA ASN A 179 2.86 -24.83 12.17
C ASN A 179 1.84 -23.75 12.60
N ASN A 180 2.27 -22.52 12.87
CA ASN A 180 1.42 -21.41 13.32
C ASN A 180 1.12 -20.37 12.23
N LEU A 181 1.59 -20.57 10.98
CA LEU A 181 1.27 -19.66 9.88
C LEU A 181 -0.05 -20.03 9.19
N GLN A 182 -0.95 -19.06 9.08
CA GLN A 182 -2.17 -19.19 8.30
C GLN A 182 -2.00 -18.52 6.94
N ARG A 183 -2.04 -19.31 5.86
CA ARG A 183 -2.01 -18.78 4.49
C ARG A 183 -3.37 -18.19 4.13
N GLN A 184 -3.39 -16.91 3.80
CA GLN A 184 -4.59 -16.21 3.36
C GLN A 184 -4.25 -15.10 2.35
N SER A 185 -5.21 -14.75 1.50
CA SER A 185 -5.13 -13.51 0.72
C SER A 185 -5.43 -12.33 1.63
N PHE A 186 -4.54 -11.36 1.73
CA PHE A 186 -4.73 -10.19 2.58
C PHE A 186 -4.55 -8.89 1.81
N SER A 187 -5.49 -7.97 1.98
CA SER A 187 -5.48 -6.65 1.32
C SER A 187 -5.71 -5.57 2.36
N LYS A 188 -4.63 -4.89 2.77
CA LYS A 188 -4.69 -3.80 3.76
C LYS A 188 -5.79 -2.77 3.43
N TYR A 189 -5.87 -2.35 2.17
CA TYR A 189 -6.91 -1.43 1.69
C TYR A 189 -8.32 -1.96 1.97
N ALA A 190 -8.60 -3.21 1.57
CA ALA A 190 -9.94 -3.77 1.74
C ALA A 190 -10.26 -3.98 3.22
N THR A 191 -9.30 -4.42 4.03
CA THR A 191 -9.48 -4.58 5.47
C THR A 191 -9.76 -3.23 6.16
N ILE A 192 -9.06 -2.15 5.81
CA ILE A 192 -9.37 -0.81 6.35
C ILE A 192 -10.79 -0.39 5.96
N ARG A 193 -11.15 -0.51 4.67
CA ARG A 193 -12.50 -0.13 4.19
C ARG A 193 -13.62 -0.97 4.79
N GLU A 194 -13.37 -2.26 5.03
CA GLU A 194 -14.34 -3.16 5.68
C GLU A 194 -14.57 -2.79 7.15
N VAL A 195 -13.51 -2.44 7.88
CA VAL A 195 -13.61 -2.13 9.32
C VAL A 195 -14.12 -0.71 9.58
N LEU A 196 -13.75 0.26 8.74
CA LEU A 196 -14.03 1.68 8.97
C LEU A 196 -15.16 2.27 8.11
N GLY A 197 -15.42 1.72 6.91
CA GLY A 197 -16.28 2.31 5.87
C GLY A 197 -15.51 2.80 4.64
#